data_AF-A0A2H0P071-F1
#
_entry.id   AF-A0A2H0P071-F1
#
_cell.length_a   1.000
_cell.length_b   1.000
_cell.length_c   1.000
_cell.angle_alpha   90.00
_cell.angle_beta   90.00
_cell.angle_gamma   90.00
#
_symmetry.space_group_name_H-M   'P 1'
#
loop_
_entity.id
_entity.type
_entity.pdbx_description
1 polymer ?
#
loop_
_entity_poly.entity_id
_entity_poly.type
_entity_poly.pdbx_seq_one_letter_code
_entity_poly.pdbx_strand_id
1 'polypeptide(L)'
;MDTPAMLQLLKDPMGVPFYPVVFQALMVLTFALHIMFVNLSLGTTCLAVIGRLKGGERWGRLAGGMLQAATVGVSGAILLGVAPLLFVQVIYDPFWYASSNLSAGWAIGFIFILMAGYASLYLARDRKGDAGASFAGFSLAMFLLAGFIMHVLGFQLLQPEKWLGWYTSHGAASTAGTILH
;
A
#
# COMPACT_ATOMS: atom_id res chain seq x y z
N MET A 1 3.25 20.67 33.87
CA MET A 1 3.13 21.13 32.47
C MET A 1 1.69 20.93 32.07
N ASP A 2 1.00 22.01 31.72
CA ASP A 2 -0.40 21.95 31.34
C ASP A 2 -0.51 21.21 30.00
N THR A 3 -1.50 20.33 29.86
CA THR A 3 -1.74 19.51 28.66
C THR A 3 -1.72 20.33 27.36
N PRO A 4 -2.25 21.58 27.31
CA PRO A 4 -2.13 22.44 26.13
C PRO A 4 -0.69 22.81 25.78
N ALA A 5 0.16 23.09 26.77
CA ALA A 5 1.56 23.44 26.55
C ALA A 5 2.39 22.25 26.06
N MET A 6 2.06 21.05 26.54
CA MET A 6 2.67 19.80 26.06
C MET A 6 2.27 19.51 24.60
N LEU A 7 1.00 19.72 24.25
CA LEU A 7 0.50 19.60 22.87
C LEU A 7 1.09 20.66 21.93
N GLN A 8 1.42 21.85 22.44
CA GLN A 8 2.06 22.93 21.68
C GLN A 8 3.55 22.64 21.40
N LEU A 9 4.24 21.98 22.33
CA LEU A 9 5.63 21.54 22.17
C LEU A 9 5.76 20.33 21.24
N LEU A 10 4.70 19.53 21.09
CA LEU A 10 4.63 18.39 20.17
C LEU A 10 4.23 18.79 18.74
N LYS A 11 3.80 20.03 18.51
CA LYS A 11 3.62 20.55 17.15
C LYS A 11 4.99 20.77 16.53
N ASP A 12 5.17 20.28 15.30
CA ASP A 12 6.38 20.50 14.52
C ASP A 12 6.73 22.00 14.48
N PRO A 13 7.89 22.42 15.03
CA PRO A 13 8.28 23.82 15.11
C PRO A 13 8.41 24.51 13.74
N MET A 14 8.50 23.75 12.65
CA MET A 14 8.59 24.30 11.28
C MET A 14 7.22 24.64 10.67
N GLY A 15 6.12 24.09 11.19
CA GLY A 15 4.87 24.05 10.43
C GLY A 15 5.04 23.37 9.07
N VAL A 16 3.97 23.26 8.28
CA VAL A 16 4.08 22.72 6.93
C VAL A 16 4.97 23.68 6.10
N PRO A 17 5.99 23.20 5.35
CA PRO A 17 7.00 24.08 4.70
C PRO A 17 6.43 25.00 3.60
N PHE A 18 5.12 24.96 3.36
CA PHE A 18 4.38 25.77 2.41
C PHE A 18 2.90 25.86 2.84
N TYR A 19 2.06 26.54 2.06
CA TYR A 19 0.63 26.68 2.32
C TYR A 19 -0.06 25.31 2.49
N PRO A 20 -0.65 25.00 3.66
CA PRO A 20 -1.23 23.69 3.95
C PRO A 20 -2.30 23.23 2.96
N VAL A 21 -3.10 24.16 2.44
CA VAL A 21 -4.16 23.88 1.45
C VAL A 21 -3.61 23.30 0.15
N VAL A 22 -2.42 23.74 -0.29
CA VAL A 22 -1.80 23.24 -1.52
C VAL A 22 -1.35 21.80 -1.33
N PHE A 23 -0.73 21.49 -0.19
CA PHE A 23 -0.37 20.12 0.17
C PHE A 23 -1.59 19.20 0.25
N GLN A 24 -2.68 19.66 0.84
CA GLN A 24 -3.92 18.89 0.92
C GLN A 24 -4.56 18.65 -0.45
N ALA A 25 -4.59 19.66 -1.32
CA ALA A 25 -5.10 19.52 -2.69
C ALA A 25 -4.26 18.53 -3.51
N LEU A 26 -2.92 18.65 -3.44
CA LEU A 26 -2.00 17.74 -4.12
C LEU A 26 -2.05 16.32 -3.56
N MET A 27 -2.26 16.17 -2.25
CA MET A 27 -2.49 14.86 -1.61
C MET A 27 -3.73 14.19 -2.20
N VAL A 28 -4.87 14.89 -2.25
CA VAL A 28 -6.12 14.34 -2.80
C VAL A 28 -5.95 14.00 -4.28
N LEU A 29 -5.34 14.89 -5.06
CA LEU A 29 -5.11 14.66 -6.49
C LEU A 29 -4.22 13.44 -6.75
N THR A 30 -3.05 13.38 -6.08
CA THR A 30 -2.12 12.27 -6.29
C THR A 30 -2.68 10.96 -5.78
N PHE A 31 -3.44 10.98 -4.67
CA PHE A 31 -4.13 9.79 -4.17
C PHE A 31 -5.22 9.31 -5.14
N ALA A 32 -6.02 10.21 -5.71
CA ALA A 32 -7.03 9.87 -6.71
C ALA A 32 -6.42 9.22 -7.96
N LEU A 33 -5.29 9.75 -8.45
CA LEU A 33 -4.55 9.13 -9.55
C LEU A 33 -3.97 7.78 -9.14
N HIS A 34 -3.37 7.67 -7.96
CA HIS A 34 -2.81 6.42 -7.45
C HIS A 34 -3.88 5.32 -7.37
N ILE A 35 -5.02 5.60 -6.73
CA ILE A 35 -6.09 4.59 -6.54
C ILE A 35 -6.73 4.18 -7.87
N MET A 36 -6.77 5.06 -8.88
CA MET A 36 -7.16 4.70 -10.23
C MET A 36 -6.25 3.61 -10.81
N PHE A 37 -4.92 3.79 -10.70
CA PHE A 37 -3.95 2.81 -11.18
C PHE A 37 -3.96 1.52 -10.35
N VAL A 38 -4.20 1.59 -9.04
CA VAL A 38 -4.37 0.39 -8.19
C VAL A 38 -5.57 -0.43 -8.65
N ASN A 39 -6.73 0.20 -8.88
CA ASN A 39 -7.92 -0.49 -9.38
C ASN A 39 -7.71 -1.10 -10.76
N LEU A 40 -7.08 -0.34 -11.68
CA LEU A 40 -6.72 -0.84 -13.00
C LEU A 40 -5.83 -2.09 -12.88
N SER A 41 -4.77 -2.01 -12.06
CA SER A 41 -3.80 -3.08 -11.85
C SER A 41 -4.43 -4.36 -11.30
N LEU A 42 -5.25 -4.23 -10.25
CA LEU A 42 -5.96 -5.36 -9.64
C LEU A 42 -6.97 -5.96 -10.62
N GLY A 43 -7.74 -5.13 -11.32
CA GLY A 43 -8.73 -5.56 -12.31
C GLY A 43 -8.08 -6.32 -13.47
N THR A 44 -7.01 -5.77 -14.06
CA THR A 44 -6.31 -6.43 -15.17
C THR A 44 -5.59 -7.71 -14.72
N THR A 45 -5.00 -7.73 -13.53
CA THR A 45 -4.35 -8.95 -13.01
C THR A 45 -5.38 -10.03 -12.73
N CYS A 46 -6.54 -9.68 -12.17
CA CYS A 46 -7.66 -10.60 -11.97
C CYS A 46 -8.18 -11.18 -13.30
N LEU A 47 -8.43 -10.34 -14.30
CA LEU A 47 -8.84 -10.79 -15.63
C LEU A 47 -7.78 -11.66 -16.31
N ALA A 48 -6.49 -11.37 -16.10
CA ALA A 48 -5.40 -12.20 -16.58
C ALA A 48 -5.44 -13.60 -15.94
N VAL A 49 -5.62 -13.70 -14.63
CA VAL A 49 -5.77 -14.98 -13.92
C VAL A 49 -6.95 -15.77 -14.48
N ILE A 50 -8.13 -15.15 -14.58
CA ILE A 50 -9.34 -15.79 -15.12
C ILE A 50 -9.10 -16.27 -16.56
N GLY A 51 -8.47 -15.43 -17.39
CA GLY A 51 -8.17 -15.77 -18.78
C GLY A 51 -7.18 -16.93 -18.91
N ARG A 52 -6.18 -17.02 -18.03
CA ARG A 52 -5.24 -18.16 -17.99
C ARG A 52 -5.92 -19.45 -17.53
N LEU A 53 -6.78 -19.38 -16.50
CA LEU A 53 -7.51 -20.54 -15.98
C LEU A 53 -8.55 -21.10 -16.95
N LYS A 54 -9.25 -20.23 -17.69
CA LYS A 54 -10.24 -20.68 -18.69
C LYS A 54 -9.60 -21.33 -19.93
N GLY A 55 -8.37 -20.96 -20.26
CA GLY A 55 -7.65 -21.51 -21.40
C GLY A 55 -8.30 -21.22 -22.76
N GLY A 56 -7.69 -21.77 -23.82
CA GLY A 56 -8.12 -21.53 -25.21
C GLY A 56 -7.58 -20.24 -25.81
N GLU A 57 -7.73 -20.09 -27.13
CA GLU A 57 -7.04 -19.04 -27.89
C GLU A 57 -7.54 -17.62 -27.55
N ARG A 58 -8.87 -17.44 -27.46
CA ARG A 58 -9.48 -16.14 -27.16
C ARG A 58 -9.13 -15.64 -25.75
N TRP A 59 -9.24 -16.51 -24.74
CA TRP A 59 -8.91 -16.16 -23.36
C TRP A 59 -7.39 -16.01 -23.15
N GLY A 60 -6.58 -16.78 -23.87
CA GLY A 60 -5.12 -16.62 -23.88
C GLY A 60 -4.69 -15.26 -24.42
N ARG A 61 -5.28 -14.80 -25.53
CA ARG A 61 -5.04 -13.45 -26.08
C ARG A 61 -5.48 -12.35 -25.11
N LEU A 62 -6.67 -12.50 -24.51
CA LEU A 62 -7.15 -11.57 -23.47
C LEU A 62 -6.17 -11.52 -22.29
N ALA A 63 -5.76 -12.67 -21.75
CA ALA A 63 -4.83 -12.74 -20.63
C ALA A 63 -3.49 -12.07 -20.94
N GLY A 64 -2.96 -12.26 -22.16
CA GLY A 64 -1.74 -11.60 -22.61
C GLY A 64 -1.87 -10.07 -22.61
N GLY A 65 -2.96 -9.54 -23.18
CA GLY A 65 -3.23 -8.10 -23.19
C GLY A 65 -3.45 -7.53 -21.77
N MET A 66 -4.17 -8.27 -20.93
CA MET A 66 -4.40 -7.87 -19.53
C MET A 66 -3.12 -7.89 -18.70
N LEU A 67 -2.21 -8.84 -18.90
CA LEU A 67 -0.91 -8.85 -18.23
C LEU A 67 -0.05 -7.65 -18.62
N GLN A 68 -0.07 -7.26 -19.90
CA GLN A 68 0.63 -6.05 -20.35
C GLN A 68 0.03 -4.79 -19.72
N ALA A 69 -1.30 -4.68 -19.70
CA ALA A 69 -1.98 -3.56 -19.05
C ALA A 69 -1.69 -3.54 -17.53
N ALA A 70 -1.64 -4.70 -16.88
CA ALA A 70 -1.28 -4.83 -15.47
C ALA A 70 0.15 -4.34 -15.20
N THR A 71 1.14 -4.70 -16.02
CA THR A 71 2.53 -4.25 -15.82
C THR A 71 2.65 -2.73 -15.88
N VAL A 72 1.99 -2.10 -16.86
CA VAL A 72 1.95 -0.64 -17.00
C VAL A 72 1.17 -0.02 -15.83
N GLY A 73 0.04 -0.62 -15.47
CA GLY A 73 -0.81 -0.18 -14.37
C GLY A 73 -0.07 -0.15 -13.04
N VAL A 74 0.64 -1.24 -12.71
CA VAL A 74 1.39 -1.37 -11.45
C VAL A 74 2.56 -0.39 -11.42
N SER A 75 3.25 -0.19 -12.55
CA SER A 75 4.29 0.83 -12.65
C SER A 75 3.75 2.24 -12.33
N GLY A 76 2.59 2.58 -12.90
CA GLY A 76 1.91 3.84 -12.62
C GLY A 76 1.48 3.95 -11.15
N ALA A 77 0.93 2.88 -10.57
CA ALA A 77 0.54 2.83 -9.17
C ALA A 77 1.74 3.05 -8.24
N ILE A 78 2.88 2.39 -8.49
CA ILE A 78 4.09 2.54 -7.68
C ILE A 78 4.62 3.97 -7.75
N LEU A 79 4.75 4.54 -8.95
CA LEU A 79 5.22 5.92 -9.15
C LEU A 79 4.32 6.93 -8.43
N LEU A 80 3.01 6.82 -8.65
CA LEU A 80 2.04 7.73 -8.05
C LEU A 80 1.76 7.43 -6.58
N GLY A 81 2.20 6.30 -6.05
CA GLY A 81 2.02 5.94 -4.64
C GLY A 81 3.02 6.63 -3.71
N VAL A 82 4.20 6.99 -4.22
CA VAL A 82 5.22 7.70 -3.44
C VAL A 82 4.72 9.08 -3.00
N ALA A 83 4.09 9.84 -3.90
CA ALA A 83 3.66 11.22 -3.59
C ALA A 83 2.60 11.32 -2.48
N PRO A 84 1.47 10.57 -2.50
CA PRO A 84 0.50 10.55 -1.41
C PRO A 84 1.12 10.18 -0.07
N LEU A 85 2.04 9.21 -0.07
CA LEU A 85 2.71 8.75 1.14
C LEU A 85 3.60 9.86 1.74
N LEU A 86 4.36 10.56 0.91
CA LEU A 86 5.13 11.75 1.34
C LEU A 86 4.23 12.86 1.87
N PHE A 87 3.05 13.09 1.27
CA PHE A 87 2.12 14.09 1.77
C PHE A 87 1.50 13.71 3.12
N VAL A 88 1.18 12.43 3.33
CA VAL A 88 0.68 11.94 4.62
C VAL A 88 1.76 12.09 5.69
N GLN A 89 3.02 11.80 5.36
CA GLN A 89 4.15 12.03 6.25
C GLN A 89 4.30 13.51 6.60
N VAL A 90 4.24 14.43 5.62
CA VAL A 90 4.42 15.86 5.91
C VAL A 90 3.25 16.45 6.71
N ILE A 91 2.01 16.07 6.43
CA ILE A 91 0.82 16.68 7.08
C ILE A 91 0.47 15.99 8.40
N TYR A 92 0.64 14.67 8.48
CA TYR A 92 0.19 13.82 9.59
C TYR A 92 1.35 13.02 10.21
N ASP A 93 2.57 13.58 10.22
CA ASP A 93 3.80 12.88 10.63
C ASP A 93 3.67 12.10 11.94
N PRO A 94 3.19 12.69 13.06
CA PRO A 94 3.15 11.97 14.32
C PRO A 94 2.23 10.75 14.28
N PHE A 95 1.15 10.82 13.50
CA PHE A 95 0.20 9.73 13.37
C PHE A 95 0.70 8.63 12.44
N TRP A 96 1.31 9.01 11.32
CA TRP A 96 1.93 8.06 10.41
C TRP A 96 3.11 7.34 11.05
N TYR A 97 3.94 8.07 11.80
CA TYR A 97 5.07 7.52 12.53
C TYR A 97 4.61 6.51 13.58
N ALA A 98 3.63 6.87 14.42
CA ALA A 98 3.13 5.98 15.46
C ALA A 98 2.52 4.68 14.90
N SER A 99 1.66 4.78 13.88
CA SER A 99 1.10 3.60 13.20
C SER A 99 2.18 2.74 12.54
N SER A 100 3.11 3.36 11.82
CA SER A 100 4.20 2.63 11.16
C SER A 100 5.10 1.92 12.17
N ASN A 101 5.33 2.50 13.34
CA ASN A 101 6.14 1.89 14.38
C ASN A 101 5.43 0.72 15.08
N LEU A 102 4.12 0.81 15.31
CA LEU A 102 3.30 -0.28 15.87
C LEU A 102 3.33 -1.55 15.01
N SER A 103 3.40 -1.39 13.69
CA SER A 103 3.45 -2.49 12.72
C SER A 103 4.69 -2.41 11.81
N ALA A 104 5.86 -2.07 12.39
CA ALA A 104 7.10 -1.79 11.65
C ALA A 104 7.55 -2.93 10.71
N GLY A 105 7.44 -4.18 11.15
CA GLY A 105 7.79 -5.34 10.34
C GLY A 105 6.94 -5.43 9.06
N TRP A 106 5.66 -5.07 9.16
CA TRP A 106 4.73 -5.05 8.02
C TRP A 106 4.93 -3.84 7.12
N ALA A 107 5.24 -2.68 7.70
CA ALA A 107 5.57 -1.47 6.93
C ALA A 107 6.81 -1.69 6.04
N ILE A 108 7.85 -2.36 6.57
CA ILE A 108 9.03 -2.75 5.77
C ILE A 108 8.68 -3.90 4.81
N GLY A 109 7.94 -4.90 5.29
CA GLY A 109 7.51 -6.06 4.52
C GLY A 109 6.71 -5.70 3.26
N PHE A 110 5.92 -4.62 3.32
CA PHE A 110 5.17 -4.09 2.18
C PHE A 110 6.03 -3.88 0.93
N ILE A 111 7.25 -3.36 1.08
CA ILE A 111 8.17 -3.11 -0.04
C ILE A 111 8.55 -4.43 -0.71
N PHE A 112 8.93 -5.44 0.09
CA PHE A 112 9.30 -6.75 -0.43
C PHE A 112 8.12 -7.50 -1.05
N ILE A 113 6.93 -7.37 -0.47
CA ILE A 113 5.69 -7.94 -1.01
C ILE A 113 5.37 -7.32 -2.39
N LEU A 114 5.48 -5.99 -2.52
CA LEU A 114 5.30 -5.32 -3.81
C LEU A 114 6.34 -5.77 -4.84
N MET A 115 7.61 -5.86 -4.46
CA MET A 115 8.68 -6.36 -5.34
C MET A 115 8.40 -7.79 -5.81
N ALA A 116 8.02 -8.69 -4.89
CA ALA A 116 7.70 -10.07 -5.23
C ALA A 116 6.46 -10.17 -6.14
N GLY A 117 5.41 -9.41 -5.85
CA GLY A 117 4.20 -9.34 -6.66
C GLY A 117 4.49 -8.84 -8.07
N TYR A 118 5.31 -7.79 -8.20
CA TYR A 118 5.67 -7.21 -9.49
C TYR A 118 6.62 -8.11 -10.30
N ALA A 119 7.61 -8.72 -9.65
CA ALA A 119 8.48 -9.71 -10.30
C ALA A 119 7.67 -10.91 -10.81
N SER A 120 6.74 -11.41 -9.99
CA SER A 120 5.82 -12.49 -10.40
C SER A 120 4.95 -12.12 -11.58
N LEU A 121 4.51 -10.85 -11.68
CA LEU A 121 3.72 -10.37 -12.81
C LEU A 121 4.48 -10.48 -14.13
N TYR A 122 5.78 -10.13 -14.13
CA TYR A 122 6.64 -10.34 -15.31
C TYR A 122 6.81 -11.81 -15.65
N LEU A 123 7.05 -12.66 -14.66
CA LEU A 123 7.14 -14.11 -14.87
C LEU A 123 5.84 -14.71 -15.43
N ALA A 124 4.68 -14.17 -15.03
CA ALA A 124 3.39 -14.56 -15.56
C ALA A 124 3.20 -14.17 -17.03
N ARG A 125 3.81 -13.06 -17.46
CA ARG A 125 3.80 -12.61 -18.85
C ARG A 125 4.59 -13.55 -19.75
N ASP A 126 5.77 -13.95 -19.31
CA ASP A 126 6.70 -14.76 -20.12
C ASP A 126 6.29 -16.24 -20.17
N ARG A 127 5.60 -16.74 -19.14
CA ARG A 127 5.17 -18.14 -19.06
C ARG A 127 3.79 -18.40 -19.68
N LYS A 128 3.62 -19.61 -20.21
CA LYS A 128 2.36 -20.12 -20.78
C LYS A 128 1.76 -21.22 -19.92
N GLY A 129 0.49 -21.55 -20.18
CA GLY A 129 -0.25 -22.58 -19.45
C GLY A 129 -0.35 -22.33 -17.94
N ASP A 130 -0.39 -23.40 -17.17
CA ASP A 130 -0.62 -23.41 -15.72
C ASP A 130 0.43 -22.63 -14.95
N ALA A 131 1.70 -22.70 -15.38
CA ALA A 131 2.76 -21.92 -14.74
C ALA A 131 2.47 -20.41 -14.81
N GLY A 132 2.03 -19.90 -15.97
CA GLY A 132 1.64 -18.50 -16.12
C GLY A 132 0.43 -18.12 -15.26
N ALA A 133 -0.54 -19.04 -15.10
CA ALA A 133 -1.69 -18.85 -14.22
C ALA A 133 -1.26 -18.73 -12.75
N SER A 134 -0.38 -19.60 -12.28
CA SER A 134 0.14 -19.59 -10.91
C SER A 134 0.91 -18.31 -10.59
N PHE A 135 1.77 -17.84 -11.49
CA PHE A 135 2.48 -16.56 -11.28
C PHE A 135 1.54 -15.35 -11.31
N ALA A 136 0.52 -15.35 -12.17
CA ALA A 136 -0.49 -14.29 -12.17
C ALA A 136 -1.31 -14.29 -10.87
N GLY A 137 -1.69 -15.49 -10.38
CA GLY A 137 -2.43 -15.66 -9.13
C GLY A 137 -1.61 -15.23 -7.92
N PHE A 138 -0.33 -15.62 -7.86
CA PHE A 138 0.59 -15.18 -6.81
C PHE A 138 0.76 -13.65 -6.83
N SER A 139 0.93 -13.07 -8.02
CA SER A 139 1.03 -11.60 -8.17
C SER A 139 -0.21 -10.88 -7.63
N LEU A 140 -1.41 -11.36 -7.99
CA LEU A 140 -2.66 -10.83 -7.47
C LEU A 140 -2.75 -10.93 -5.94
N ALA A 141 -2.39 -12.08 -5.37
CA ALA A 141 -2.39 -12.29 -3.92
C ALA A 141 -1.44 -11.32 -3.20
N MET A 142 -0.23 -11.10 -3.75
CA MET A 142 0.73 -10.15 -3.20
C MET A 142 0.20 -8.70 -3.28
N PHE A 143 -0.44 -8.30 -4.38
CA PHE A 143 -1.01 -6.95 -4.48
C PHE A 143 -2.20 -6.74 -3.54
N LEU A 144 -3.04 -7.76 -3.34
CA LEU A 144 -4.11 -7.72 -2.33
C LEU A 144 -3.55 -7.63 -0.92
N LEU A 145 -2.50 -8.40 -0.60
CA LEU A 145 -1.81 -8.33 0.68
C LEU A 145 -1.17 -6.95 0.90
N ALA A 146 -0.53 -6.38 -0.12
CA ALA A 146 0.03 -5.03 -0.05
C ALA A 146 -1.05 -3.97 0.23
N GLY A 147 -2.19 -4.05 -0.46
CA GLY A 147 -3.34 -3.19 -0.22
C GLY A 147 -3.93 -3.37 1.19
N PHE A 148 -4.01 -4.61 1.68
CA PHE A 148 -4.45 -4.92 3.04
C PHE A 148 -3.54 -4.30 4.10
N ILE A 149 -2.22 -4.45 3.96
CA ILE A 149 -1.25 -3.84 4.88
C ILE A 149 -1.43 -2.31 4.92
N MET A 150 -1.50 -1.66 3.76
CA MET A 150 -1.70 -0.20 3.69
C MET A 150 -3.04 0.24 4.28
N HIS A 151 -4.09 -0.57 4.10
CA HIS A 151 -5.40 -0.30 4.70
C HIS A 151 -5.35 -0.38 6.23
N VAL A 152 -4.69 -1.40 6.78
CA VAL A 152 -4.52 -1.57 8.23
C VAL A 152 -3.69 -0.43 8.82
N LEU A 153 -2.56 -0.05 8.21
CA LEU A 153 -1.78 1.10 8.66
C LEU A 153 -2.59 2.40 8.63
N GLY A 154 -3.37 2.61 7.56
CA GLY A 154 -4.29 3.75 7.48
C GLY A 154 -5.36 3.73 8.59
N PHE A 155 -5.88 2.56 8.94
CA PHE A 155 -6.83 2.40 10.04
C PHE A 155 -6.21 2.69 11.41
N GLN A 156 -5.00 2.19 11.68
CA GLN A 156 -4.28 2.45 12.91
C GLN A 156 -3.96 3.93 13.09
N LEU A 157 -3.58 4.61 12.01
CA LEU A 157 -3.36 6.05 11.98
C LEU A 157 -4.60 6.83 12.47
N LEU A 158 -5.80 6.36 12.13
CA LEU A 158 -7.08 7.00 12.48
C LEU A 158 -7.54 6.72 13.92
N GLN A 159 -6.88 5.83 14.67
CA GLN A 159 -7.29 5.41 16.03
C GLN A 159 -6.20 5.66 17.09
N PRO A 160 -5.78 6.92 17.30
CA PRO A 160 -4.75 7.26 18.29
C PRO A 160 -5.10 6.83 19.72
N GLU A 161 -6.39 6.77 20.06
CA GLU A 161 -6.88 6.36 21.37
C GLU A 161 -6.56 4.90 21.73
N LYS A 162 -6.29 4.04 20.73
CA LYS A 162 -6.02 2.62 20.95
C LYS A 162 -4.53 2.27 21.00
N TRP A 163 -3.64 3.18 20.59
CA TRP A 163 -2.21 2.92 20.48
C TRP A 163 -1.59 2.45 21.78
N LEU A 164 -1.95 3.05 22.92
CA LEU A 164 -1.42 2.66 24.22
C LEU A 164 -1.78 1.22 24.58
N GLY A 165 -3.02 0.80 24.26
CA GLY A 165 -3.47 -0.57 24.47
C GLY A 165 -2.75 -1.58 23.57
N TRP A 166 -2.53 -1.23 22.30
CA TRP A 166 -1.77 -2.06 21.37
C TRP A 166 -0.29 -2.18 21.75
N TYR A 167 0.30 -1.09 22.24
CA TYR A 167 1.69 -1.07 22.67
C TYR A 167 1.95 -1.84 23.98
N THR A 168 0.95 -1.97 24.85
CA THR A 168 1.09 -2.59 26.19
C THR A 168 0.45 -3.97 26.31
N SER A 169 0.21 -4.65 25.18
CA SER A 169 -0.42 -5.97 25.16
C SER A 169 0.31 -6.95 26.11
N HIS A 170 -0.41 -7.47 27.11
CA HIS A 170 0.06 -8.38 28.17
C HIS A 170 0.96 -7.78 29.28
N GLY A 171 0.88 -6.46 29.53
CA GLY A 171 1.55 -5.83 30.67
C GLY A 171 3.06 -5.62 30.48
N ALA A 172 3.57 -5.94 29.29
CA ALA A 172 4.92 -5.61 28.83
C ALA A 172 4.84 -4.74 27.57
N ALA A 173 5.85 -3.90 27.35
CA ALA A 173 5.95 -3.12 26.12
C ALA A 173 6.21 -4.05 24.93
N SER A 174 5.25 -4.15 24.01
CA SER A 174 5.38 -4.93 22.78
C SER A 174 5.98 -4.06 21.69
N THR A 175 7.31 -4.07 21.58
CA THR A 175 8.06 -3.29 20.57
C THR A 175 8.42 -4.10 19.33
N ALA A 176 7.91 -5.34 19.20
CA ALA A 176 8.31 -6.25 18.14
C ALA A 176 7.84 -5.79 16.74
N GLY A 177 6.74 -5.03 16.66
CA GLY A 177 6.23 -4.51 15.38
C GLY A 177 5.74 -5.58 14.41
N THR A 178 5.51 -6.81 14.88
CA THR A 178 5.13 -7.99 14.09
C THR A 178 3.62 -8.21 14.01
N ILE A 179 2.83 -7.45 14.77
CA ILE A 179 1.37 -7.60 14.86
C ILE A 179 0.70 -6.53 13.98
N LEU A 180 -0.36 -6.93 13.29
CA LEU A 180 -1.31 -6.03 12.64
C LEU A 180 -2.52 -5.87 13.56
N HIS A 181 -2.86 -4.62 13.88
CA HIS A 181 -3.97 -4.21 14.74
C HIS A 181 -5.09 -3.56 13.94
#